data_AF-A0A1Y4FMY8-F1
#
_entry.id   AF-A0A1Y4FMY8-F1
#
_cell.length_a   1.000
_cell.length_b   1.000
_cell.length_c   1.000
_cell.angle_alpha   90.00
_cell.angle_beta   90.00
_cell.angle_gamma   90.00
#
_symmetry.space_group_name_H-M   'P 1'
#
loop_
_entity.id
_entity.type
_entity.pdbx_description
1 polymer ?
#
loop_
_entity_poly.entity_id
_entity_poly.type
_entity_poly.pdbx_seq_one_letter_code
_entity_poly.pdbx_strand_id
1 'polypeptide(L)'
;MKLHEAIKQLVTQFGESVVTEVRLANLLADLNGYQDYPAMKTVFKEVLKAGYGQDFYSAYKTNPQKALNEEFSLIKKIATETRFKEDLISYSLDCILFAIGGITIINEPFSKGFDPYSSGPSDVLNNLSSQLSALKKQYIDMLDRLPTLPNNILRDAPGYYSTKALNQLYAIEAKIVAILQETNAFNEFKWCEQKRKEKLESFKREKTDALVKSLNPKKDEYIQSLKILLVIPHNFFIKKSGYYNRDGEQKLNAIEEDIKLIYYNMGKSYNNWCENEKAKHLSKYKVNTGNIARQIFLKIILPIIIIFGSGNAIISYMSSSNDIDRFEQSIADGEQLVSEGDYAKALQVFSSARLNYNASFRTSHYKNIAGKYIDSSIDNAVKKSLSLTSNGKLAESNDLLNSLSQEIVSENPQNLDKYNKAKTELSKAVENGLNNIIGNISNNNGKLDAKGRDVLNELLKINPNDYWLNFIKNKEK
;
A
#
# COMPACT_ATOMS: atom_id res chain seq x y z
N MET A 1 19.95 7.76 -43.42
CA MET A 1 19.11 7.21 -42.33
C MET A 1 19.82 5.97 -41.80
N LYS A 2 19.83 5.71 -40.48
CA LYS A 2 20.50 4.50 -39.99
C LYS A 2 19.75 3.26 -40.46
N LEU A 3 20.47 2.17 -40.72
CA LEU A 3 19.91 0.93 -41.28
C LEU A 3 18.69 0.42 -40.48
N HIS A 4 18.81 0.37 -39.16
CA HIS A 4 17.74 -0.12 -38.28
C HIS A 4 16.52 0.79 -38.21
N GLU A 5 16.70 2.10 -38.36
CA GLU A 5 15.59 3.06 -38.44
C GLU A 5 14.82 2.87 -39.76
N ALA A 6 15.55 2.68 -40.87
CA ALA A 6 14.97 2.39 -42.17
C ALA A 6 14.17 1.07 -42.15
N ILE A 7 14.70 0.01 -41.51
CA ILE A 7 13.96 -1.25 -41.37
C ILE A 7 12.71 -1.06 -40.52
N LYS A 8 12.80 -0.33 -39.40
CA LYS A 8 11.64 -0.05 -38.54
C LYS A 8 10.54 0.72 -39.28
N GLN A 9 10.91 1.69 -40.13
CA GLN A 9 9.97 2.40 -40.98
C GLN A 9 9.28 1.44 -41.96
N LEU A 10 10.03 0.55 -42.62
CA LEU A 10 9.48 -0.44 -43.54
C LEU A 10 8.58 -1.46 -42.83
N VAL A 11 8.93 -1.91 -41.63
CA VAL A 11 8.05 -2.76 -40.78
C VAL A 11 6.75 -2.05 -40.45
N THR A 12 6.79 -0.75 -40.16
CA THR A 12 5.59 0.04 -39.88
C THR A 12 4.69 0.15 -41.13
N GLN A 13 5.29 0.24 -42.31
CA GLN A 13 4.57 0.41 -43.57
C GLN A 13 4.03 -0.90 -44.17
N PHE A 14 4.78 -1.99 -44.07
CA PHE A 14 4.51 -3.25 -44.76
C PHE A 14 4.20 -4.42 -43.82
N GLY A 15 4.23 -4.19 -42.50
CA GLY A 15 4.08 -5.22 -41.47
C GLY A 15 5.40 -5.94 -41.15
N GLU A 16 5.43 -6.66 -40.04
CA GLU A 16 6.65 -7.32 -39.55
C GLU A 16 7.19 -8.40 -40.49
N SER A 17 6.34 -9.07 -41.28
CA SER A 17 6.78 -10.13 -42.20
C SER A 17 7.78 -9.63 -43.23
N VAL A 18 7.84 -8.32 -43.50
CA VAL A 18 8.81 -7.73 -44.44
C VAL A 18 10.26 -8.05 -44.06
N VAL A 19 10.55 -8.30 -42.78
CA VAL A 19 11.91 -8.63 -42.31
C VAL A 19 12.41 -9.99 -42.76
N THR A 20 11.56 -10.83 -43.34
CA THR A 20 11.93 -12.14 -43.85
C THR A 20 12.08 -12.16 -45.37
N GLU A 21 11.78 -11.05 -46.05
CA GLU A 21 11.68 -10.99 -47.49
C GLU A 21 12.90 -10.35 -48.14
N VAL A 22 13.45 -10.98 -49.18
CA VAL A 22 14.62 -10.45 -49.94
C VAL A 22 14.38 -9.04 -50.49
N ARG A 23 13.13 -8.66 -50.81
CA ARG A 23 12.80 -7.31 -51.29
C ARG A 23 13.16 -6.21 -50.29
N LEU A 24 13.21 -6.53 -49.00
CA LEU A 24 13.62 -5.58 -47.95
C LEU A 24 15.01 -5.00 -48.26
N ALA A 25 15.96 -5.82 -48.71
CA ALA A 25 17.31 -5.34 -49.02
C ALA A 25 17.34 -4.32 -50.17
N ASN A 26 16.37 -4.35 -51.07
CA ASN A 26 16.26 -3.34 -52.14
C ASN A 26 15.56 -2.08 -51.63
N LEU A 27 14.46 -2.22 -50.88
CA LEU A 27 13.73 -1.10 -50.28
C LEU A 27 14.62 -0.26 -49.34
N LEU A 28 15.54 -0.91 -48.63
CA LEU A 28 16.50 -0.22 -47.78
C LEU A 28 17.50 0.62 -48.57
N ALA A 29 17.83 0.23 -49.80
CA ALA A 29 18.68 1.04 -50.66
C ALA A 29 17.97 2.33 -51.07
N ASP A 30 16.67 2.26 -51.36
CA ASP A 30 15.86 3.43 -51.73
C ASP A 30 15.74 4.45 -50.57
N LEU A 31 15.81 3.98 -49.32
CA LEU A 31 15.82 4.82 -48.12
C LEU A 31 17.21 5.28 -47.68
N ASN A 32 18.26 5.05 -48.50
CA ASN A 32 19.65 5.30 -48.13
C ASN A 32 20.06 4.60 -46.81
N GLY A 33 19.48 3.43 -46.50
CA GLY A 33 19.72 2.70 -45.25
C GLY A 33 21.13 2.11 -45.13
N TYR A 34 21.87 2.00 -46.24
CA TYR A 34 23.23 1.47 -46.29
C TYR A 34 24.32 2.54 -46.34
N GLN A 35 23.96 3.82 -46.19
CA GLN A 35 24.91 4.93 -46.32
C GLN A 35 26.09 4.82 -45.34
N ASP A 36 25.81 4.45 -44.09
CA ASP A 36 26.84 4.35 -43.05
C ASP A 36 27.71 3.09 -43.22
N TYR A 37 27.12 2.01 -43.75
CA TYR A 37 27.76 0.69 -43.87
C TYR A 37 27.41 0.03 -45.22
N PRO A 38 28.10 0.37 -46.33
CA PRO A 38 27.74 -0.08 -47.67
C PRO A 38 27.70 -1.61 -47.85
N ALA A 39 28.61 -2.34 -47.21
CA ALA A 39 28.69 -3.80 -47.28
C ALA A 39 27.44 -4.50 -46.72
N MET A 40 26.68 -3.81 -45.86
CA MET A 40 25.44 -4.37 -45.30
C MET A 40 24.41 -4.67 -46.38
N LYS A 41 24.43 -4.00 -47.53
CA LYS A 41 23.53 -4.36 -48.64
C LYS A 41 23.73 -5.81 -49.08
N THR A 42 24.98 -6.23 -49.22
CA THR A 42 25.35 -7.59 -49.62
C THR A 42 25.03 -8.58 -48.50
N VAL A 43 25.46 -8.29 -47.26
CA VAL A 43 25.24 -9.17 -46.10
C VAL A 43 23.74 -9.40 -45.89
N PHE A 44 22.96 -8.33 -45.80
CA PHE A 44 21.52 -8.40 -45.53
C PHE A 44 20.77 -9.14 -46.65
N LYS A 45 21.12 -8.89 -47.91
CA LYS A 45 20.50 -9.57 -49.05
C LYS A 45 20.76 -11.08 -49.02
N GLU A 46 22.00 -11.51 -48.80
CA GLU A 46 22.34 -12.93 -48.79
C GLU A 46 21.80 -13.64 -47.54
N VAL A 47 21.79 -12.98 -46.38
CA VAL A 47 21.15 -13.52 -45.15
C VAL A 47 19.66 -13.78 -45.37
N LEU A 48 18.95 -12.85 -46.03
CA LEU A 48 17.53 -13.01 -46.34
C LEU A 48 17.29 -14.06 -47.43
N LYS A 49 18.12 -14.06 -48.49
CA LYS A 49 18.00 -14.98 -49.63
C LYS A 49 18.24 -16.43 -49.22
N ALA A 50 19.15 -16.67 -48.28
CA ALA A 50 19.42 -18.00 -47.73
C ALA A 50 18.35 -18.48 -46.72
N GLY A 51 17.35 -17.64 -46.40
CA GLY A 51 16.25 -18.01 -45.50
C GLY A 51 16.54 -17.81 -44.02
N TYR A 52 17.76 -17.43 -43.62
CA TYR A 52 18.08 -17.27 -42.19
C TYR A 52 17.25 -16.17 -41.51
N GLY A 53 16.86 -15.13 -42.25
CA GLY A 53 15.94 -14.10 -41.71
C GLY A 53 14.57 -14.67 -41.35
N GLN A 54 14.03 -15.57 -42.17
CA GLN A 54 12.76 -16.27 -41.90
C GLN A 54 12.90 -17.24 -40.73
N ASP A 55 13.98 -18.04 -40.71
CA ASP A 55 14.24 -19.02 -39.64
C ASP A 55 14.37 -18.31 -38.29
N PHE A 56 15.17 -17.24 -38.25
CA PHE A 56 15.40 -16.46 -37.05
C PHE A 56 14.12 -15.75 -36.59
N TYR A 57 13.37 -15.12 -37.49
CA TYR A 57 12.10 -14.48 -37.16
C TYR A 57 11.07 -15.49 -36.61
N SER A 58 10.95 -16.66 -37.23
CA SER A 58 10.01 -17.71 -36.81
C SER A 58 10.38 -18.29 -35.45
N ALA A 59 11.68 -18.54 -35.22
CA ALA A 59 12.20 -18.96 -33.92
C ALA A 59 11.92 -17.91 -32.86
N TYR A 60 12.17 -16.63 -33.16
CA TYR A 60 11.93 -15.51 -32.26
C TYR A 60 10.44 -15.37 -31.90
N LYS A 61 9.53 -15.50 -32.88
CA LYS A 61 8.08 -15.47 -32.62
C LYS A 61 7.59 -16.63 -31.77
N THR A 62 8.20 -17.80 -31.91
CA THR A 62 7.81 -19.00 -31.16
C THR A 62 8.35 -18.98 -29.73
N ASN A 63 9.64 -18.70 -29.57
CA ASN A 63 10.29 -18.61 -28.28
C ASN A 63 11.44 -17.59 -28.35
N PRO A 64 11.17 -16.31 -28.00
CA PRO A 64 12.15 -15.24 -28.07
C PRO A 64 13.43 -15.58 -27.32
N GLN A 65 13.32 -16.17 -26.13
CA GLN A 65 14.46 -16.45 -25.27
C GLN A 65 15.36 -17.53 -25.87
N LYS A 66 14.77 -18.60 -26.40
CA LYS A 66 15.53 -19.66 -27.07
C LYS A 66 16.22 -19.13 -28.34
N ALA A 67 15.50 -18.37 -29.17
CA ALA A 67 16.05 -17.81 -30.41
C ALA A 67 17.23 -16.87 -30.15
N LEU A 68 17.15 -16.04 -29.09
CA LEU A 68 18.24 -15.17 -28.68
C LEU A 68 19.44 -15.95 -28.13
N ASN A 69 19.21 -17.04 -27.39
CA ASN A 69 20.28 -17.93 -26.92
C ASN A 69 21.02 -18.63 -28.08
N GLU A 70 20.31 -18.95 -29.16
CA GLU A 70 20.86 -19.66 -30.33
C GLU A 70 21.40 -18.72 -31.42
N GLU A 71 21.22 -17.41 -31.28
CA GLU A 71 21.63 -16.39 -32.26
C GLU A 71 23.12 -16.46 -32.56
N PHE A 72 23.97 -16.66 -31.55
CA PHE A 72 25.42 -16.75 -31.76
C PHE A 72 25.83 -17.98 -32.58
N SER A 73 25.20 -19.12 -32.33
CA SER A 73 25.41 -20.33 -33.14
C SER A 73 24.96 -20.12 -34.59
N LEU A 74 23.85 -19.39 -34.78
CA LEU A 74 23.38 -18.99 -36.11
C LEU A 74 24.38 -18.05 -36.81
N ILE A 75 24.89 -17.03 -36.10
CA ILE A 75 25.90 -16.11 -36.63
C ILE A 75 27.13 -16.88 -37.11
N LYS A 76 27.65 -17.80 -36.29
CA LYS A 76 28.79 -18.65 -36.66
C LYS A 76 28.52 -19.53 -37.87
N LYS A 77 27.32 -20.12 -37.93
CA LYS A 77 26.88 -20.91 -39.08
C LYS A 77 26.89 -20.07 -40.35
N ILE A 78 26.24 -18.90 -40.33
CA ILE A 78 26.19 -17.97 -41.45
C ILE A 78 27.60 -17.53 -41.85
N ALA A 79 28.45 -17.17 -40.88
CA ALA A 79 29.82 -16.72 -41.15
C ALA A 79 30.66 -17.83 -41.80
N THR A 80 30.49 -19.08 -41.38
CA THR A 80 31.17 -20.24 -41.97
C THR A 80 30.73 -20.48 -43.41
N GLU A 81 29.42 -20.39 -43.67
CA GLU A 81 28.84 -20.67 -44.99
C GLU A 81 29.07 -19.52 -45.99
N THR A 82 29.10 -18.27 -45.53
CA THR A 82 29.21 -17.06 -46.38
C THR A 82 30.59 -16.42 -46.41
N ARG A 83 31.45 -16.74 -45.44
CA ARG A 83 32.72 -16.03 -45.15
C ARG A 83 32.55 -14.55 -44.79
N PHE A 84 31.34 -14.11 -44.44
CA PHE A 84 31.13 -12.76 -43.95
C PHE A 84 31.68 -12.58 -42.55
N LYS A 85 32.02 -11.33 -42.21
CA LYS A 85 32.40 -10.95 -40.85
C LYS A 85 31.22 -11.14 -39.89
N GLU A 86 31.46 -11.82 -38.77
CA GLU A 86 30.44 -12.13 -37.76
C GLU A 86 29.77 -10.88 -37.18
N ASP A 87 30.49 -9.77 -37.04
CA ASP A 87 29.93 -8.52 -36.53
C ASP A 87 28.91 -7.90 -37.49
N LEU A 88 29.09 -8.04 -38.81
CA LEU A 88 28.13 -7.59 -39.82
C LEU A 88 26.88 -8.48 -39.86
N ILE A 89 27.05 -9.79 -39.68
CA ILE A 89 25.92 -10.72 -39.56
C ILE A 89 25.14 -10.41 -38.27
N SER A 90 25.83 -10.28 -37.14
CA SER A 90 25.23 -9.90 -35.86
C SER A 90 24.47 -8.58 -35.96
N TYR A 91 25.08 -7.56 -36.58
CA TYR A 91 24.42 -6.28 -36.83
C TYR A 91 23.15 -6.42 -37.70
N SER A 92 23.16 -7.31 -38.70
CA SER A 92 21.98 -7.57 -39.54
C SER A 92 20.80 -8.14 -38.73
N LEU A 93 21.07 -9.13 -37.87
CA LEU A 93 20.06 -9.76 -37.04
C LEU A 93 19.55 -8.80 -35.95
N ASP A 94 20.46 -8.02 -35.35
CA ASP A 94 20.10 -6.97 -34.39
C ASP A 94 19.21 -5.89 -35.01
N CYS A 95 19.49 -5.49 -36.25
CA CYS A 95 18.64 -4.56 -36.98
C CYS A 95 17.22 -5.11 -37.20
N ILE A 96 17.08 -6.42 -37.47
CA ILE A 96 15.78 -7.09 -37.57
C ILE A 96 15.08 -7.08 -36.21
N LEU A 97 15.77 -7.50 -35.14
CA LEU A 97 15.22 -7.52 -33.78
C LEU A 97 14.76 -6.14 -33.32
N PHE A 98 15.54 -5.10 -33.60
CA PHE A 98 15.17 -3.74 -33.24
C PHE A 98 13.90 -3.28 -33.95
N ALA A 99 13.79 -3.56 -35.25
CA ALA A 99 12.65 -3.14 -36.04
C ALA A 99 11.34 -3.80 -35.58
N ILE A 100 11.40 -5.06 -35.13
CA ILE A 100 10.24 -5.79 -34.58
C ILE A 100 10.05 -5.56 -33.06
N GLY A 101 10.84 -4.66 -32.45
CA GLY A 101 10.73 -4.28 -31.04
C GLY A 101 11.30 -5.30 -30.05
N GLY A 102 12.08 -6.27 -30.51
CA GLY A 102 12.74 -7.29 -29.70
C GLY A 102 13.92 -6.77 -28.90
N ILE A 103 14.66 -5.79 -29.44
CA ILE A 103 15.70 -5.04 -28.74
C ILE A 103 15.52 -3.53 -28.94
N THR A 104 16.11 -2.71 -28.08
CA THR A 104 15.99 -1.24 -28.10
C THR A 104 17.31 -0.52 -28.38
N ILE A 105 18.42 -1.24 -28.40
CA ILE A 105 19.76 -0.71 -28.62
C ILE A 105 20.49 -1.70 -29.55
N ILE A 106 21.17 -1.16 -30.56
CA ILE A 106 21.98 -1.93 -31.50
C ILE A 106 23.43 -1.49 -31.38
N ASN A 107 24.35 -2.44 -31.41
CA ASN A 107 25.77 -2.17 -31.51
C ASN A 107 26.17 -1.97 -32.97
N GLU A 108 26.81 -0.84 -33.28
CA GLU A 108 27.36 -0.61 -34.61
C GLU A 108 28.48 -1.63 -34.93
N PRO A 109 28.59 -2.10 -36.19
CA PRO A 109 29.60 -3.08 -36.56
C PRO A 109 31.01 -2.49 -36.42
N PHE A 110 31.91 -3.23 -35.77
CA PHE A 110 33.28 -2.80 -35.50
C PHE A 110 34.11 -2.70 -36.78
N SER A 111 33.82 -3.54 -37.77
CA SER A 111 34.44 -3.54 -39.09
C SER A 111 34.04 -2.35 -39.98
N LYS A 112 33.13 -1.49 -39.49
CA LYS A 112 32.59 -0.31 -40.19
C LYS A 112 31.95 -0.62 -41.55
N GLY A 113 31.71 -1.90 -41.87
CA GLY A 113 30.89 -2.32 -43.01
C GLY A 113 31.31 -1.80 -44.38
N PHE A 114 32.61 -1.62 -44.62
CA PHE A 114 33.14 -1.30 -45.97
C PHE A 114 33.42 -2.54 -46.81
N ASP A 115 33.79 -3.65 -46.16
CA ASP A 115 34.05 -4.94 -46.78
C ASP A 115 33.32 -6.05 -46.01
N PRO A 116 32.44 -6.84 -46.66
CA PRO A 116 31.67 -7.86 -45.98
C PRO A 116 32.50 -9.09 -45.56
N TYR A 117 33.65 -9.34 -46.20
CA TYR A 117 34.37 -10.61 -46.06
C TYR A 117 35.43 -10.57 -44.96
N SER A 118 35.69 -11.73 -44.33
CA SER A 118 36.81 -11.89 -43.40
C SER A 118 38.10 -12.23 -44.15
N SER A 119 39.23 -11.67 -43.69
CA SER A 119 40.59 -11.94 -44.22
C SER A 119 41.13 -13.33 -43.84
N GLY A 120 40.42 -14.08 -43.00
CA GLY A 120 40.77 -15.43 -42.54
C GLY A 120 40.16 -15.77 -41.17
N PRO A 121 40.31 -17.01 -40.68
CA PRO A 121 39.75 -17.49 -39.41
C PRO A 121 40.27 -16.75 -38.16
N SER A 122 41.35 -15.97 -38.29
CA SER A 122 42.13 -15.40 -37.18
C SER A 122 41.77 -13.98 -36.77
N ASP A 123 40.95 -13.24 -37.53
CA ASP A 123 40.55 -11.86 -37.16
C ASP A 123 39.37 -11.78 -36.19
N VAL A 124 38.63 -12.87 -36.02
CA VAL A 124 37.43 -12.93 -35.16
C VAL A 124 37.81 -13.11 -33.68
N LEU A 125 38.77 -13.99 -33.37
CA LEU A 125 39.24 -14.26 -32.01
C LEU A 125 39.94 -13.05 -31.36
N ASN A 126 40.66 -12.24 -32.15
CA ASN A 126 41.36 -11.05 -31.65
C ASN A 126 40.42 -9.92 -31.18
N ASN A 127 39.13 -9.96 -31.51
CA ASN A 127 38.17 -8.92 -31.17
C ASN A 127 37.15 -9.33 -30.09
N LEU A 128 37.15 -10.60 -29.64
CA LEU A 128 36.17 -11.10 -28.66
C LEU A 128 36.22 -10.35 -27.31
N SER A 129 37.41 -9.94 -26.87
CA SER A 129 37.56 -9.17 -25.63
C SER A 129 36.92 -7.77 -25.71
N SER A 130 37.10 -7.09 -26.84
CA SER A 130 36.48 -5.78 -27.10
C SER A 130 34.96 -5.91 -27.26
N GLN A 131 34.48 -6.96 -27.95
CA GLN A 131 33.06 -7.27 -28.08
C GLN A 131 32.41 -7.57 -26.73
N LEU A 132 33.05 -8.40 -25.91
CA LEU A 132 32.60 -8.70 -24.55
C LEU A 132 32.52 -7.42 -23.71
N SER A 133 33.52 -6.54 -23.80
CA SER A 133 33.54 -5.27 -23.09
C SER A 133 32.40 -4.34 -23.54
N ALA A 134 32.13 -4.27 -24.84
CA ALA A 134 31.02 -3.48 -25.38
C ALA A 134 29.65 -4.02 -24.94
N LEU A 135 29.44 -5.35 -25.00
CA LEU A 135 28.19 -5.98 -24.56
C LEU A 135 27.98 -5.83 -23.05
N LYS A 136 29.03 -5.99 -22.23
CA LYS A 136 28.95 -5.74 -20.79
C LYS A 136 28.56 -4.28 -20.50
N LYS A 137 29.14 -3.32 -21.21
CA LYS A 137 28.77 -1.91 -21.08
C LYS A 137 27.31 -1.68 -21.44
N GLN A 138 26.86 -2.23 -22.57
CA GLN A 138 25.45 -2.16 -22.99
C GLN A 138 24.51 -2.76 -21.94
N TYR A 139 24.88 -3.90 -21.35
CA TYR A 139 24.11 -4.53 -20.28
C TYR A 139 23.95 -3.60 -19.07
N ILE A 140 25.04 -2.96 -18.62
CA ILE A 140 24.98 -1.97 -17.53
C ILE A 140 24.08 -0.78 -17.91
N ASP A 141 24.25 -0.22 -19.11
CA ASP A 141 23.42 0.90 -19.58
C ASP A 141 21.92 0.52 -19.62
N MET A 142 21.60 -0.72 -19.98
CA MET A 142 20.23 -1.24 -19.97
C MET A 142 19.69 -1.47 -18.55
N LEU A 143 20.52 -1.92 -17.62
CA LEU A 143 20.14 -2.00 -16.20
C LEU A 143 19.75 -0.62 -15.65
N ASP A 144 20.33 0.46 -16.15
CA ASP A 144 19.99 1.82 -15.73
C ASP A 144 18.73 2.37 -16.42
N ARG A 145 18.49 2.04 -17.68
CA ARG A 145 17.41 2.63 -18.50
C ARG A 145 16.07 1.89 -18.47
N LEU A 146 16.11 0.58 -18.29
CA LEU A 146 14.90 -0.26 -18.34
C LEU A 146 14.11 -0.46 -17.03
N PRO A 147 14.59 -0.08 -15.83
CA PRO A 147 13.83 -0.36 -14.61
C PRO A 147 12.55 0.48 -14.60
N THR A 148 11.48 -0.13 -14.11
CA THR A 148 10.26 0.59 -13.75
C THR A 148 10.46 1.14 -12.34
N LEU A 149 10.53 2.47 -12.23
CA LEU A 149 10.75 3.16 -10.96
C LEU A 149 9.41 3.47 -10.27
N PRO A 150 9.37 3.52 -8.93
CA PRO A 150 8.18 3.92 -8.20
C PRO A 150 7.79 5.37 -8.51
N ASN A 151 6.49 5.64 -8.67
CA ASN A 151 5.98 7.01 -8.79
C ASN A 151 6.07 7.72 -7.44
N ASN A 152 5.82 6.99 -6.36
CA ASN A 152 6.02 7.44 -4.99
C ASN A 152 6.95 6.47 -4.26
N ILE A 153 8.22 6.88 -4.10
CA ILE A 153 9.26 6.06 -3.44
C ILE A 153 8.90 5.62 -2.02
N LEU A 154 8.01 6.34 -1.33
CA LEU A 154 7.60 6.03 0.04
C LEU A 154 6.47 5.00 0.10
N ARG A 155 5.64 4.88 -0.95
CA ARG A 155 4.43 4.04 -0.95
C ARG A 155 4.51 2.86 -1.90
N ASP A 156 5.09 3.07 -3.07
CA ASP A 156 5.11 2.07 -4.13
C ASP A 156 6.26 1.07 -3.92
N ALA A 157 6.22 -0.07 -4.61
CA ALA A 157 7.29 -1.06 -4.57
C ALA A 157 8.64 -0.47 -5.05
N PRO A 158 9.80 -0.98 -4.57
CA PRO A 158 11.10 -0.61 -5.13
C PRO A 158 11.16 -0.81 -6.65
N GLY A 159 12.11 -0.12 -7.28
CA GLY A 159 12.37 -0.27 -8.71
C GLY A 159 12.58 -1.74 -9.10
N TYR A 160 12.01 -2.15 -10.22
CA TYR A 160 12.06 -3.53 -10.71
C TYR A 160 12.15 -3.58 -12.24
N TYR A 161 12.54 -4.73 -12.78
CA TYR A 161 12.50 -4.98 -14.22
C TYR A 161 11.24 -5.73 -14.60
N SER A 162 10.43 -5.14 -15.48
CA SER A 162 9.26 -5.82 -16.06
C SER A 162 9.68 -7.00 -16.93
N THR A 163 8.75 -7.88 -17.28
CA THR A 163 9.02 -9.01 -18.20
C THR A 163 9.61 -8.52 -19.53
N LYS A 164 9.13 -7.40 -20.06
CA LYS A 164 9.67 -6.80 -21.29
C LYS A 164 11.12 -6.35 -21.11
N ALA A 165 11.45 -5.72 -20.00
CA ALA A 165 12.82 -5.31 -19.67
C ALA A 165 13.74 -6.51 -19.47
N LEU A 166 13.26 -7.56 -18.77
CA LEU A 166 14.01 -8.80 -18.57
C LEU A 166 14.32 -9.50 -19.90
N ASN A 167 13.37 -9.58 -20.82
CA ASN A 167 13.60 -10.16 -22.14
C ASN A 167 14.72 -9.41 -22.90
N GLN A 168 14.76 -8.08 -22.78
CA GLN A 168 15.81 -7.28 -23.40
C GLN A 168 17.19 -7.50 -22.72
N LEU A 169 17.23 -7.61 -21.40
CA LEU A 169 18.45 -7.96 -20.67
C LEU A 169 18.95 -9.37 -21.02
N TYR A 170 18.04 -10.33 -21.15
CA TYR A 170 18.37 -11.71 -21.53
C TYR A 170 18.95 -11.81 -22.94
N ALA A 171 18.51 -10.96 -23.87
CA ALA A 171 19.11 -10.89 -25.20
C ALA A 171 20.61 -10.58 -25.15
N ILE A 172 21.01 -9.59 -24.33
CA ILE A 172 22.41 -9.23 -24.17
C ILE A 172 23.17 -10.26 -23.32
N GLU A 173 22.53 -10.80 -22.28
CA GLU A 173 23.11 -11.86 -21.44
C GLU A 173 23.46 -13.10 -22.26
N ALA A 174 22.59 -13.51 -23.20
CA ALA A 174 22.85 -14.60 -24.13
C ALA A 174 24.12 -14.36 -24.97
N LYS A 175 24.27 -13.15 -25.54
CA LYS A 175 25.45 -12.76 -26.32
C LYS A 175 26.72 -12.78 -25.47
N ILE A 176 26.65 -12.30 -24.22
CA ILE A 176 27.77 -12.33 -23.29
C ILE A 176 28.17 -13.78 -22.98
N VAL A 177 27.21 -14.64 -22.62
CA VAL A 177 27.47 -16.05 -22.31
C VAL A 177 28.13 -16.76 -23.49
N ALA A 178 27.67 -16.50 -24.71
CA ALA A 178 28.26 -17.10 -25.90
C ALA A 178 29.74 -16.72 -26.07
N ILE A 179 30.12 -15.45 -25.90
CA ILE A 179 31.53 -15.04 -25.96
C ILE A 179 32.36 -15.62 -24.79
N LEU A 180 31.77 -15.73 -23.60
CA LEU A 180 32.45 -16.32 -22.45
C LEU A 180 32.71 -17.82 -22.64
N GLN A 181 31.82 -18.55 -23.31
CA GLN A 181 32.04 -19.95 -23.71
C GLN A 181 33.24 -20.08 -24.66
N GLU A 182 33.32 -19.21 -25.66
CA GLU A 182 34.41 -19.22 -26.64
C GLU A 182 35.77 -18.84 -26.04
N THR A 183 35.78 -17.96 -25.05
CA THR A 183 37.00 -17.52 -24.37
C THR A 183 37.37 -18.39 -23.16
N ASN A 184 36.61 -19.47 -22.89
CA ASN A 184 36.74 -20.33 -21.70
C ASN A 184 36.68 -19.56 -20.36
N ALA A 185 36.03 -18.39 -20.34
CA ALA A 185 35.87 -17.52 -19.16
C ALA A 185 34.64 -17.91 -18.34
N PHE A 186 34.52 -19.19 -17.97
CA PHE A 186 33.36 -19.77 -17.28
C PHE A 186 33.07 -19.15 -15.90
N ASN A 187 34.11 -18.63 -15.25
CA ASN A 187 34.01 -17.91 -13.97
C ASN A 187 33.15 -16.64 -14.07
N GLU A 188 32.95 -16.08 -15.27
CA GLU A 188 32.19 -14.85 -15.48
C GLU A 188 30.73 -15.09 -15.89
N PHE A 189 30.28 -16.34 -15.99
CA PHE A 189 28.90 -16.64 -16.43
C PHE A 189 27.83 -16.03 -15.53
N LYS A 190 28.13 -15.86 -14.24
CA LYS A 190 27.22 -15.23 -13.27
C LYS A 190 27.30 -13.70 -13.24
N TRP A 191 28.16 -13.09 -14.06
CA TRP A 191 28.38 -11.64 -14.03
C TRP A 191 27.09 -10.85 -14.29
N CYS A 192 26.31 -11.25 -15.30
CA CYS A 192 25.04 -10.59 -15.64
C CYS A 192 24.01 -10.69 -14.49
N GLU A 193 23.86 -11.88 -13.91
CA GLU A 193 22.98 -12.12 -12.77
C GLU A 193 23.40 -11.30 -11.55
N GLN A 194 24.70 -11.29 -11.24
CA GLN A 194 25.26 -10.54 -10.13
C GLN A 194 25.01 -9.03 -10.30
N LYS A 195 25.29 -8.47 -11.48
CA LYS A 195 25.07 -7.04 -11.74
C LYS A 195 23.60 -6.64 -11.65
N ARG A 196 22.70 -7.48 -12.16
CA ARG A 196 21.25 -7.27 -12.03
C ARG A 196 20.80 -7.31 -10.57
N LYS A 197 21.31 -8.25 -9.78
CA LYS A 197 21.03 -8.36 -8.33
C LYS A 197 21.56 -7.14 -7.57
N GLU A 198 22.79 -6.72 -7.84
CA GLU A 198 23.41 -5.51 -7.25
C GLU A 198 22.53 -4.27 -7.50
N LYS A 199 21.99 -4.12 -8.72
CA LYS A 199 21.10 -3.01 -9.08
C LYS A 199 19.73 -3.08 -8.40
N LEU A 200 19.10 -4.25 -8.34
CA LEU A 200 17.83 -4.43 -7.59
C LEU A 200 18.00 -4.13 -6.09
N GLU A 201 19.13 -4.53 -5.50
CA GLU A 201 19.46 -4.20 -4.11
C GLU A 201 19.77 -2.70 -3.93
N SER A 202 20.26 -2.00 -4.95
CA SER A 202 20.39 -0.53 -4.88
C SER A 202 19.02 0.14 -4.79
N PHE A 203 18.03 -0.27 -5.58
CA PHE A 203 16.67 0.29 -5.50
C PHE A 203 16.01 0.03 -4.14
N LYS A 204 16.22 -1.15 -3.55
CA LYS A 204 15.73 -1.45 -2.19
C LYS A 204 16.39 -0.56 -1.13
N ARG A 205 17.70 -0.32 -1.25
CA ARG A 205 18.44 0.58 -0.36
C ARG A 205 17.96 2.01 -0.51
N GLU A 206 17.85 2.53 -1.73
CA GLU A 206 17.35 3.87 -2.00
C GLU A 206 15.96 4.11 -1.39
N LYS A 207 15.03 3.15 -1.53
CA LYS A 207 13.73 3.21 -0.88
C LYS A 207 13.86 3.23 0.65
N THR A 208 14.69 2.35 1.21
CA THR A 208 14.91 2.27 2.66
C THR A 208 15.47 3.58 3.19
N ASP A 209 16.45 4.17 2.51
CA ASP A 209 17.06 5.44 2.88
C ASP A 209 16.06 6.60 2.81
N ALA A 210 15.21 6.63 1.76
CA ALA A 210 14.14 7.61 1.65
C ALA A 210 13.12 7.49 2.79
N LEU A 211 12.72 6.26 3.14
CA LEU A 211 11.82 6.00 4.27
C LEU A 211 12.44 6.41 5.60
N VAL A 212 13.72 6.09 5.85
CA VAL A 212 14.46 6.53 7.05
C VAL A 212 14.54 8.06 7.12
N LYS A 213 14.85 8.71 6.00
CA LYS A 213 14.92 10.18 5.90
C LYS A 213 13.56 10.84 6.13
N SER A 214 12.46 10.17 5.77
CA SER A 214 11.09 10.62 6.06
C SER A 214 10.65 10.32 7.51
N LEU A 215 11.19 9.25 8.12
CA LEU A 215 10.80 8.82 9.47
C LEU A 215 11.31 9.79 10.54
N ASN A 216 12.56 10.23 10.45
CA ASN A 216 13.16 11.09 11.49
C ASN A 216 12.41 12.43 11.66
N PRO A 217 12.10 13.20 10.60
CA PRO A 217 11.30 14.41 10.73
C PRO A 217 9.91 14.17 11.33
N LYS A 218 9.27 13.05 11.00
CA LYS A 218 7.96 12.69 11.58
C LYS A 218 8.06 12.34 13.07
N LYS A 219 9.12 11.64 13.47
CA LYS A 219 9.43 11.40 14.89
C LYS A 219 9.72 12.70 15.64
N ASP A 220 10.46 13.63 15.02
CA ASP A 220 10.71 14.94 15.60
C ASP A 220 9.43 15.77 15.70
N GLU A 221 8.58 15.76 14.66
CA GLU A 221 7.25 16.39 14.66
C GLU A 221 6.37 15.84 15.80
N TYR A 222 6.38 14.53 16.00
CA TYR A 222 5.68 13.87 17.11
C TYR A 222 6.21 14.34 18.47
N ILE A 223 7.53 14.36 18.67
CA ILE A 223 8.16 14.83 19.92
C ILE A 223 7.85 16.31 20.18
N GLN A 224 7.87 17.17 19.17
CA GLN A 224 7.51 18.59 19.34
C GLN A 224 6.02 18.75 19.66
N SER A 225 5.16 17.98 19.00
CA SER A 225 3.72 17.97 19.27
C SER A 225 3.42 17.49 20.69
N LEU A 226 4.14 16.49 21.20
CA LEU A 226 4.06 16.05 22.59
C LEU A 226 4.40 17.17 23.59
N LYS A 227 5.28 18.12 23.25
CA LYS A 227 5.60 19.26 24.12
C LYS A 227 4.54 20.35 24.04
N ILE A 228 4.12 20.71 22.83
CA ILE A 228 3.20 21.83 22.57
C ILE A 228 1.79 21.52 23.06
N LEU A 229 1.32 20.28 22.86
CA LEU A 229 -0.05 19.88 23.15
C LEU A 229 -0.26 19.43 24.61
N LEU A 230 0.81 19.39 25.40
CA LEU A 230 0.75 18.95 26.79
C LEU A 230 0.03 19.99 27.65
N VAL A 231 -1.06 19.58 28.29
CA VAL A 231 -1.77 20.41 29.26
C VAL A 231 -1.16 20.15 30.64
N ILE A 232 -0.54 21.19 31.20
CA ILE A 232 -0.04 21.20 32.59
C ILE A 232 -1.04 21.98 33.43
N PRO A 233 -1.80 21.34 34.33
CA PRO A 233 -2.78 22.04 35.16
C PRO A 233 -2.06 22.97 36.15
N HIS A 234 -2.31 24.28 36.07
CA HIS A 234 -1.87 25.25 37.08
C HIS A 234 -3.05 25.60 37.99
N ASN A 235 -3.12 24.98 39.17
CA ASN A 235 -3.99 25.40 40.27
C ASN A 235 -3.21 25.36 41.59
N PHE A 236 -3.32 26.43 42.38
CA PHE A 236 -2.49 26.77 43.56
C PHE A 236 -2.49 25.76 44.74
N PHE A 237 -3.27 24.66 44.71
CA PHE A 237 -3.45 23.77 45.88
C PHE A 237 -3.41 22.25 45.63
N ILE A 238 -3.53 21.73 44.40
CA ILE A 238 -3.47 20.28 44.12
C ILE A 238 -2.62 20.03 42.88
N LYS A 239 -1.47 19.34 43.05
CA LYS A 239 -0.63 18.92 41.93
C LYS A 239 -1.36 17.82 41.14
N LYS A 240 -1.72 18.11 39.89
CA LYS A 240 -2.30 17.14 38.95
C LYS A 240 -1.28 16.74 37.89
N SER A 241 -1.37 15.51 37.41
CA SER A 241 -0.51 15.03 36.33
C SER A 241 -0.83 15.76 35.01
N GLY A 242 0.19 15.96 34.18
CA GLY A 242 -0.01 16.45 32.82
C GLY A 242 -0.78 15.44 31.95
N TYR A 243 -1.53 15.92 30.95
CA TYR A 243 -2.30 15.08 30.04
C TYR A 243 -2.44 15.73 28.65
N TYR A 244 -2.88 14.95 27.67
CA TYR A 244 -3.27 15.42 26.33
C TYR A 244 -4.80 15.42 26.23
N ASN A 245 -5.39 16.51 25.73
CA ASN A 245 -6.83 16.61 25.50
C ASN A 245 -7.23 15.96 24.16
N ARG A 246 -8.53 15.88 23.84
CA ARG A 246 -9.03 15.21 22.62
C ARG A 246 -8.38 15.71 21.33
N ASP A 247 -8.23 17.02 21.18
CA ASP A 247 -7.63 17.63 19.98
C ASP A 247 -6.12 17.36 19.91
N GLY A 248 -5.44 17.34 21.06
CA GLY A 248 -4.05 16.94 21.17
C GLY A 248 -3.84 15.47 20.79
N GLU A 249 -4.71 14.59 21.29
CA GLU A 249 -4.72 13.16 20.98
C GLU A 249 -4.97 12.90 19.47
N GLN A 250 -5.93 13.59 18.86
CA GLN A 250 -6.19 13.46 17.43
C GLN A 250 -4.99 13.88 16.57
N LYS A 251 -4.30 14.97 16.94
CA LYS A 251 -3.09 15.42 16.23
C LYS A 251 -1.92 14.45 16.39
N LEU A 252 -1.73 13.91 17.61
CA LEU A 252 -0.69 12.91 17.88
C LEU A 252 -0.97 11.61 17.13
N ASN A 253 -2.22 11.14 17.12
CA ASN A 253 -2.62 9.92 16.40
C ASN A 253 -2.41 10.05 14.89
N ALA A 254 -2.70 11.21 14.30
CA ALA A 254 -2.45 11.44 12.88
C ALA A 254 -0.96 11.30 12.52
N ILE A 255 -0.06 11.86 13.34
CA ILE A 255 1.39 11.73 13.16
C ILE A 255 1.85 10.29 13.43
N GLU A 256 1.25 9.60 14.41
CA GLU A 256 1.54 8.20 14.69
C GLU A 256 1.14 7.27 13.54
N GLU A 257 -0.02 7.49 12.90
CA GLU A 257 -0.43 6.71 11.73
C GLU A 257 0.52 6.93 10.54
N ASP A 258 1.00 8.16 10.32
CA ASP A 258 2.07 8.43 9.35
C ASP A 258 3.36 7.64 9.68
N ILE A 259 3.76 7.59 10.96
CA ILE A 259 4.92 6.83 11.42
C ILE A 259 4.72 5.33 11.22
N LYS A 260 3.56 4.78 11.59
CA LYS A 260 3.21 3.35 11.40
C LYS A 260 3.24 2.97 9.93
N LEU A 261 2.70 3.81 9.06
CA LEU A 261 2.72 3.60 7.62
C LEU A 261 4.17 3.54 7.08
N ILE A 262 5.06 4.40 7.58
CA ILE A 262 6.50 4.34 7.22
C ILE A 262 7.13 3.03 7.70
N TYR A 263 6.88 2.58 8.94
CA TYR A 263 7.37 1.29 9.44
C TYR A 263 6.87 0.11 8.59
N TYR A 264 5.58 0.10 8.25
CA TYR A 264 4.98 -0.89 7.35
C TYR A 264 5.68 -0.91 5.99
N ASN A 265 5.89 0.27 5.38
CA ASN A 265 6.57 0.39 4.08
C ASN A 265 8.06 0.03 4.13
N MET A 266 8.68 0.04 5.32
CA MET A 266 10.03 -0.49 5.56
C MET A 266 10.05 -2.01 5.79
N GLY A 267 8.90 -2.67 5.87
CA GLY A 267 8.79 -4.09 6.22
C GLY A 267 9.21 -4.38 7.67
N LYS A 268 9.14 -3.39 8.56
CA LYS A 268 9.50 -3.52 9.98
C LYS A 268 8.23 -3.53 10.83
N SER A 269 8.19 -4.39 11.84
CA SER A 269 7.13 -4.31 12.84
C SER A 269 7.23 -2.99 13.60
N TYR A 270 6.08 -2.33 13.77
CA TYR A 270 5.99 -1.16 14.61
C TYR A 270 6.12 -1.59 16.08
N ASN A 271 7.01 -0.92 16.83
CA ASN A 271 7.40 -1.29 18.19
C ASN A 271 6.76 -0.38 19.25
N ASN A 272 5.60 0.20 18.96
CA ASN A 272 4.89 1.13 19.84
C ASN A 272 5.76 2.32 20.30
N TRP A 273 6.65 2.79 19.42
CA TRP A 273 7.57 3.89 19.75
C TRP A 273 6.84 5.17 20.18
N CYS A 274 5.73 5.52 19.52
CA CYS A 274 4.94 6.71 19.86
C CYS A 274 4.28 6.60 21.23
N GLU A 275 3.74 5.42 21.58
CA GLU A 275 3.18 5.14 22.91
C GLU A 275 4.26 5.25 23.99
N ASN A 276 5.44 4.69 23.75
CA ASN A 276 6.57 4.71 24.68
C ASN A 276 7.10 6.14 24.92
N GLU A 277 7.30 6.93 23.86
CA GLU A 277 7.75 8.33 24.01
C GLU A 277 6.67 9.21 24.64
N LYS A 278 5.39 9.00 24.33
CA LYS A 278 4.27 9.67 25.00
C LYS A 278 4.24 9.36 26.50
N ALA A 279 4.36 8.08 26.88
CA ALA A 279 4.40 7.67 28.28
C ALA A 279 5.62 8.25 29.03
N LYS A 280 6.79 8.28 28.38
CA LYS A 280 8.02 8.89 28.89
C LYS A 280 7.92 10.41 29.01
N HIS A 281 7.20 11.07 28.10
CA HIS A 281 6.96 12.51 28.21
C HIS A 281 6.00 12.83 29.35
N LEU A 282 4.92 12.06 29.51
CA LEU A 282 3.95 12.20 30.60
C LEU A 282 4.53 11.85 31.98
N SER A 283 5.46 10.88 32.06
CA SER A 283 6.05 10.47 33.34
C SER A 283 6.81 11.59 34.05
N LYS A 284 7.38 12.55 33.30
CA LYS A 284 8.03 13.76 33.83
C LYS A 284 7.06 14.68 34.58
N TYR A 285 5.77 14.58 34.28
CA TYR A 285 4.70 15.37 34.87
C TYR A 285 3.75 14.49 35.70
N LYS A 286 4.13 13.25 36.01
CA LYS A 286 3.33 12.32 36.81
C LYS A 286 3.51 12.65 38.29
N VAL A 287 2.40 12.93 38.96
CA VAL A 287 2.38 13.11 40.42
C VAL A 287 2.33 11.74 41.10
N ASN A 288 3.20 11.51 42.08
CA ASN A 288 3.28 10.22 42.78
C ASN A 288 2.04 10.00 43.66
N THR A 289 1.20 9.03 43.29
CA THR A 289 -0.09 8.71 43.91
C THR A 289 0.04 7.75 45.11
N GLY A 290 1.25 7.49 45.62
CA GLY A 290 1.50 6.58 46.74
C GLY A 290 0.72 6.88 48.03
N ASN A 291 0.26 8.12 48.23
CA ASN A 291 -0.62 8.51 49.33
C ASN A 291 -2.13 8.53 48.97
N ILE A 292 -2.49 8.33 47.70
CA ILE A 292 -3.87 8.33 47.20
C ILE A 292 -4.40 6.89 47.09
N ALA A 293 -3.56 5.91 46.71
CA ALA A 293 -3.96 4.51 46.55
C ALA A 293 -4.34 3.81 47.86
N ARG A 294 -3.77 4.22 49.01
CA ARG A 294 -4.14 3.70 50.34
C ARG A 294 -5.55 4.10 50.79
N GLN A 295 -6.20 5.06 50.11
CA GLN A 295 -7.57 5.48 50.43
C GLN A 295 -8.66 4.78 49.60
N ILE A 296 -8.30 4.02 48.56
CA ILE A 296 -9.28 3.45 47.61
C ILE A 296 -9.43 1.91 47.77
N PHE A 297 -8.43 1.22 48.32
CA PHE A 297 -8.35 -0.26 48.29
C PHE A 297 -9.25 -1.03 49.28
N LEU A 298 -10.20 -0.38 49.97
CA LEU A 298 -10.97 -1.00 51.06
C LEU A 298 -12.41 -1.43 50.71
N LYS A 299 -12.84 -1.43 49.43
CA LYS A 299 -14.21 -1.83 49.09
C LYS A 299 -14.31 -2.65 47.79
N ILE A 300 -14.76 -3.91 47.96
CA ILE A 300 -15.44 -4.83 47.00
C ILE A 300 -14.43 -5.65 46.14
N ILE A 301 -14.14 -6.95 46.33
CA ILE A 301 -14.90 -8.22 46.52
C ILE A 301 -15.87 -8.57 45.36
N LEU A 302 -15.36 -9.33 44.36
CA LEU A 302 -15.89 -10.51 43.57
C LEU A 302 -17.42 -10.65 43.24
N PRO A 303 -17.90 -11.57 42.34
CA PRO A 303 -17.44 -12.19 41.07
C PRO A 303 -18.58 -12.35 39.97
N ILE A 304 -18.33 -13.15 38.89
CA ILE A 304 -19.28 -13.95 38.01
C ILE A 304 -19.66 -13.38 36.61
N ILE A 305 -19.78 -14.09 35.44
CA ILE A 305 -19.36 -15.39 34.81
C ILE A 305 -19.78 -15.31 33.30
N ILE A 306 -18.89 -15.75 32.37
CA ILE A 306 -19.00 -16.54 31.11
C ILE A 306 -20.21 -16.38 30.13
N ILE A 307 -19.93 -16.31 28.80
CA ILE A 307 -20.49 -17.21 27.74
C ILE A 307 -19.82 -16.98 26.34
N PHE A 308 -19.13 -18.04 25.87
CA PHE A 308 -18.69 -18.53 24.52
C PHE A 308 -17.93 -17.60 23.52
N GLY A 309 -16.91 -18.03 22.76
CA GLY A 309 -16.30 -19.35 22.53
C GLY A 309 -16.19 -19.71 21.03
N SER A 310 -14.96 -20.04 20.56
CA SER A 310 -14.55 -20.59 19.24
C SER A 310 -14.46 -19.60 18.06
N GLY A 311 -13.49 -19.65 17.14
CA GLY A 311 -12.36 -20.55 16.94
C GLY A 311 -11.55 -20.08 15.71
N ASN A 312 -10.25 -20.39 15.71
CA ASN A 312 -9.42 -20.30 14.51
C ASN A 312 -10.00 -21.17 13.39
N ALA A 313 -10.05 -20.68 12.14
CA ALA A 313 -9.71 -21.46 10.94
C ALA A 313 -9.99 -20.77 9.59
N ILE A 314 -8.93 -20.70 8.77
CA ILE A 314 -8.86 -21.21 7.39
C ILE A 314 -9.58 -20.40 6.29
N ILE A 315 -8.72 -19.78 5.47
CA ILE A 315 -9.01 -19.38 4.09
C ILE A 315 -9.52 -20.61 3.32
N SER A 316 -10.80 -20.62 2.97
CA SER A 316 -11.35 -21.53 1.95
C SER A 316 -12.43 -20.79 1.17
N TYR A 317 -12.27 -20.77 -0.16
CA TYR A 317 -13.30 -20.30 -1.09
C TYR A 317 -14.44 -21.34 -1.09
N MET A 318 -15.50 -21.08 -0.32
CA MET A 318 -16.77 -21.81 -0.44
C MET A 318 -17.75 -20.95 -1.27
N SER A 319 -18.63 -21.61 -2.02
CA SER A 319 -19.58 -21.01 -2.96
C SER A 319 -20.36 -19.84 -2.36
N SER A 320 -20.60 -18.78 -3.16
CA SER A 320 -21.27 -17.54 -2.77
C SER A 320 -22.62 -17.69 -2.04
N SER A 321 -23.30 -18.85 -2.12
CA SER A 321 -24.56 -19.12 -1.40
C SER A 321 -24.36 -19.14 0.12
N ASN A 322 -23.39 -19.89 0.63
CA ASN A 322 -23.21 -20.06 2.08
C ASN A 322 -22.81 -18.75 2.79
N ASP A 323 -22.09 -17.87 2.09
CA ASP A 323 -21.68 -16.57 2.64
C ASP A 323 -22.78 -15.51 2.52
N ILE A 324 -23.69 -15.63 1.54
CA ILE A 324 -24.94 -14.85 1.50
C ILE A 324 -25.85 -15.28 2.65
N ASP A 325 -26.03 -16.59 2.86
CA ASP A 325 -26.86 -17.12 3.95
C ASP A 325 -26.33 -16.68 5.33
N ARG A 326 -25.01 -16.70 5.53
CA ARG A 326 -24.36 -16.17 6.75
C ARG A 326 -24.52 -14.66 6.91
N PHE A 327 -24.45 -13.90 5.81
CA PHE A 327 -24.68 -12.47 5.83
C PHE A 327 -26.13 -12.16 6.22
N GLU A 328 -27.10 -12.82 5.58
CA GLU A 328 -28.53 -12.64 5.85
C GLU A 328 -28.89 -13.03 7.29
N GLN A 329 -28.32 -14.12 7.81
CA GLN A 329 -28.46 -14.48 9.21
C GLN A 329 -27.89 -13.40 10.15
N SER A 330 -26.72 -12.84 9.83
CA SER A 330 -26.13 -11.75 10.62
C SER A 330 -27.00 -10.49 10.60
N ILE A 331 -27.66 -10.19 9.48
CA ILE A 331 -28.62 -9.08 9.41
C ILE A 331 -29.83 -9.37 10.31
N ALA A 332 -30.40 -10.58 10.24
CA ALA A 332 -31.54 -10.96 11.06
C ALA A 332 -31.23 -10.92 12.57
N ASP A 333 -30.06 -11.43 12.99
CA ASP A 333 -29.61 -11.39 14.38
C ASP A 333 -29.44 -9.94 14.87
N GLY A 334 -28.89 -9.06 14.02
CA GLY A 334 -28.77 -7.64 14.31
C GLY A 334 -30.12 -6.94 14.44
N GLU A 335 -31.08 -7.24 13.56
CA GLU A 335 -32.45 -6.71 13.63
C GLU A 335 -33.17 -7.16 14.90
N GLN A 336 -32.98 -8.41 15.33
CA GLN A 336 -33.49 -8.90 16.60
C GLN A 336 -32.94 -8.07 17.78
N LEU A 337 -31.63 -7.85 17.83
CA LEU A 337 -30.99 -7.02 18.87
C LEU A 337 -31.52 -5.58 18.87
N VAL A 338 -31.79 -5.00 17.69
CA VAL A 338 -32.45 -3.68 17.58
C VAL A 338 -33.85 -3.71 18.18
N SER A 339 -34.63 -4.77 17.93
CA SER A 339 -35.98 -4.92 18.49
C SER A 339 -35.98 -5.05 20.02
N GLU A 340 -34.93 -5.65 20.57
CA GLU A 340 -34.69 -5.78 22.02
C GLU A 340 -34.12 -4.49 22.64
N GLY A 341 -33.70 -3.52 21.81
CA GLY A 341 -33.12 -2.25 22.24
C GLY A 341 -31.62 -2.29 22.56
N ASP A 342 -30.92 -3.39 22.22
CA ASP A 342 -29.47 -3.53 22.38
C ASP A 342 -28.72 -3.02 21.14
N TYR A 343 -28.77 -1.70 20.95
CA TYR A 343 -28.16 -1.03 19.80
C TYR A 343 -26.64 -1.20 19.75
N ALA A 344 -25.97 -1.34 20.89
CA ALA A 344 -24.52 -1.51 20.95
C ALA A 344 -24.09 -2.85 20.32
N LYS A 345 -24.75 -3.95 20.69
CA LYS A 345 -24.48 -5.26 20.08
C LYS A 345 -24.96 -5.32 18.64
N ALA A 346 -26.11 -4.74 18.31
CA ALA A 346 -26.58 -4.68 16.93
C ALA A 346 -25.56 -4.01 16.00
N LEU A 347 -24.95 -2.90 16.42
CA LEU A 347 -23.91 -2.21 15.64
C LEU A 347 -22.68 -3.08 15.42
N GLN A 348 -22.26 -3.85 16.42
CA GLN A 348 -21.14 -4.78 16.28
C GLN A 348 -21.45 -5.88 15.27
N VAL A 349 -22.67 -6.45 15.31
CA VAL A 349 -23.12 -7.49 14.38
C VAL A 349 -23.16 -6.97 12.95
N PHE A 350 -23.79 -5.81 12.71
CA PHE A 350 -23.85 -5.22 11.37
C PHE A 350 -22.48 -4.79 10.83
N SER A 351 -21.61 -4.22 11.68
CA SER A 351 -20.25 -3.84 11.26
C SER A 351 -19.42 -5.07 10.90
N SER A 352 -19.53 -6.15 11.67
CA SER A 352 -18.87 -7.43 11.36
C SER A 352 -19.36 -8.04 10.05
N ALA A 353 -20.69 -8.05 9.83
CA ALA A 353 -21.28 -8.51 8.57
C ALA A 353 -20.78 -7.70 7.37
N ARG A 354 -20.64 -6.38 7.52
CA ARG A 354 -20.11 -5.48 6.49
C ARG A 354 -18.63 -5.72 6.19
N LEU A 355 -17.79 -5.90 7.21
CA LEU A 355 -16.34 -6.03 7.04
C LEU A 355 -15.96 -7.42 6.50
N ASN A 356 -16.64 -8.47 6.97
CA ASN A 356 -16.27 -9.86 6.70
C ASN A 356 -16.86 -10.43 5.41
N TYR A 357 -17.84 -9.77 4.78
CA TYR A 357 -18.44 -10.26 3.54
C TYR A 357 -17.53 -10.05 2.32
N ASN A 358 -17.00 -11.15 1.74
CA ASN A 358 -16.05 -11.13 0.61
C ASN A 358 -16.41 -12.10 -0.53
N ALA A 359 -17.63 -12.64 -0.56
CA ALA A 359 -17.94 -13.87 -1.29
C ALA A 359 -18.71 -13.75 -2.62
N SER A 360 -19.10 -12.54 -3.08
CA SER A 360 -19.94 -12.39 -4.29
C SER A 360 -19.43 -11.36 -5.30
N PHE A 361 -19.89 -11.47 -6.55
CA PHE A 361 -19.77 -10.42 -7.58
C PHE A 361 -20.51 -9.11 -7.24
N ARG A 362 -21.28 -9.10 -6.12
CA ARG A 362 -22.03 -7.94 -5.61
C ARG A 362 -21.56 -7.53 -4.21
N THR A 363 -20.28 -7.68 -3.86
CA THR A 363 -19.72 -7.29 -2.54
C THR A 363 -20.15 -5.90 -2.10
N SER A 364 -20.08 -4.89 -2.99
CA SER A 364 -20.49 -3.53 -2.68
C SER A 364 -21.99 -3.39 -2.33
N HIS A 365 -22.85 -4.24 -2.91
CA HIS A 365 -24.28 -4.24 -2.63
C HIS A 365 -24.58 -4.70 -1.20
N TYR A 366 -24.03 -5.83 -0.79
CA TYR A 366 -24.23 -6.39 0.56
C TYR A 366 -23.56 -5.54 1.64
N LYS A 367 -22.36 -4.99 1.37
CA LYS A 367 -21.73 -4.04 2.29
C LYS A 367 -22.57 -2.76 2.46
N ASN A 368 -23.24 -2.30 1.39
CA ASN A 368 -24.17 -1.17 1.47
C ASN A 368 -25.43 -1.52 2.29
N ILE A 369 -25.99 -2.72 2.13
CA ILE A 369 -27.12 -3.21 2.96
C ILE A 369 -26.76 -3.13 4.45
N ALA A 370 -25.64 -3.72 4.87
CA ALA A 370 -25.21 -3.64 6.27
C ALA A 370 -24.95 -2.19 6.73
N GLY A 371 -24.41 -1.34 5.85
CA GLY A 371 -24.26 0.10 6.12
C GLY A 371 -25.59 0.79 6.43
N LYS A 372 -26.66 0.49 5.69
CA LYS A 372 -28.01 1.04 5.95
C LYS A 372 -28.56 0.61 7.31
N TYR A 373 -28.29 -0.64 7.72
CA TYR A 373 -28.70 -1.13 9.04
C TYR A 373 -27.93 -0.47 10.18
N ILE A 374 -26.63 -0.19 9.99
CA ILE A 374 -25.83 0.63 10.92
C ILE A 374 -26.45 2.03 11.05
N ASP A 375 -26.68 2.71 9.92
CA ASP A 375 -27.26 4.06 9.91
C ASP A 375 -28.63 4.10 10.60
N SER A 376 -29.52 3.16 10.26
CA SER A 376 -30.86 3.08 10.87
C SER A 376 -30.81 2.78 12.37
N SER A 377 -29.86 1.94 12.81
CA SER A 377 -29.72 1.59 14.23
C SER A 377 -29.24 2.78 15.06
N ILE A 378 -28.29 3.57 14.51
CA ILE A 378 -27.84 4.81 15.14
C ILE A 378 -29.00 5.82 15.20
N ASP A 379 -29.76 5.97 14.12
CA ASP A 379 -30.93 6.85 14.10
C ASP A 379 -31.98 6.47 15.14
N ASN A 380 -32.24 5.18 15.30
CA ASN A 380 -33.18 4.68 16.32
C ASN A 380 -32.66 4.91 17.74
N ALA A 381 -31.37 4.63 17.99
CA ALA A 381 -30.74 4.88 19.29
C ALA A 381 -30.74 6.37 19.65
N VAL A 382 -30.43 7.25 18.68
CA VAL A 382 -30.47 8.71 18.85
C VAL A 382 -31.89 9.20 19.14
N LYS A 383 -32.89 8.77 18.35
CA LYS A 383 -34.31 9.11 18.60
C LYS A 383 -34.76 8.65 19.99
N LYS A 384 -34.38 7.44 20.39
CA LYS A 384 -34.71 6.90 21.70
C LYS A 384 -34.05 7.69 22.83
N SER A 385 -32.77 8.05 22.68
CA SER A 385 -32.05 8.90 23.64
C SER A 385 -32.69 10.29 23.77
N LEU A 386 -33.05 10.93 22.65
CA LEU A 386 -33.73 12.23 22.68
C LEU A 386 -35.08 12.12 23.41
N SER A 387 -35.86 11.07 23.15
CA SER A 387 -37.10 10.80 23.87
C SER A 387 -36.89 10.59 25.38
N LEU A 388 -35.87 9.81 25.77
CA LEU A 388 -35.50 9.61 27.18
C LEU A 388 -35.11 10.93 27.85
N THR A 389 -34.33 11.76 27.15
CA THR A 389 -33.91 13.08 27.60
C THR A 389 -35.11 14.00 27.84
N SER A 390 -36.05 14.08 26.89
CA SER A 390 -37.27 14.89 27.05
C SER A 390 -38.18 14.41 28.18
N ASN A 391 -38.15 13.11 28.50
CA ASN A 391 -38.90 12.53 29.60
C ASN A 391 -38.16 12.57 30.95
N GLY A 392 -37.01 13.24 31.03
CA GLY A 392 -36.24 13.38 32.26
C GLY A 392 -35.48 12.12 32.71
N LYS A 393 -35.47 11.06 31.89
CA LYS A 393 -34.70 9.82 32.12
C LYS A 393 -33.26 10.01 31.66
N LEU A 394 -32.56 10.94 32.31
CA LEU A 394 -31.26 11.42 31.86
C LEU A 394 -30.19 10.32 31.95
N ALA A 395 -30.25 9.45 32.96
CA ALA A 395 -29.29 8.36 33.14
C ALA A 395 -29.42 7.30 32.05
N GLU A 396 -30.65 6.82 31.79
CA GLU A 396 -30.92 5.85 30.72
C GLU A 396 -30.52 6.41 29.34
N SER A 397 -30.75 7.71 29.10
CA SER A 397 -30.30 8.39 27.87
C SER A 397 -28.77 8.42 27.75
N ASN A 398 -28.08 8.75 28.85
CA ASN A 398 -26.63 8.82 28.89
C ASN A 398 -25.99 7.46 28.63
N ASP A 399 -26.50 6.41 29.28
CA ASP A 399 -26.02 5.03 29.15
C ASP A 399 -26.22 4.52 27.72
N LEU A 400 -27.41 4.74 27.15
CA LEU A 400 -27.69 4.37 25.76
C LEU A 400 -26.69 5.02 24.79
N LEU A 401 -26.49 6.34 24.87
CA LEU A 401 -25.54 7.02 23.99
C LEU A 401 -24.09 6.55 24.23
N ASN A 402 -23.70 6.31 25.48
CA ASN A 402 -22.35 5.84 25.81
C ASN A 402 -22.09 4.38 25.39
N SER A 403 -23.16 3.58 25.25
CA SER A 403 -23.06 2.19 24.78
C SER A 403 -22.72 2.08 23.29
N LEU A 404 -23.01 3.12 22.51
CA LEU A 404 -22.75 3.11 21.07
C LEU A 404 -21.24 3.21 20.80
N SER A 405 -20.74 2.36 19.90
CA SER A 405 -19.33 2.42 19.48
C SER A 405 -19.05 3.73 18.74
N GLN A 406 -18.20 4.58 19.33
CA GLN A 406 -17.80 5.85 18.73
C GLN A 406 -17.06 5.65 17.40
N GLU A 407 -16.31 4.56 17.27
CA GLU A 407 -15.63 4.18 16.02
C GLU A 407 -16.66 4.01 14.90
N ILE A 408 -17.67 3.15 15.11
CA ILE A 408 -18.72 2.85 14.12
C ILE A 408 -19.57 4.09 13.82
N VAL A 409 -19.94 4.87 14.83
CA VAL A 409 -20.72 6.11 14.65
C VAL A 409 -19.96 7.14 13.83
N SER A 410 -18.63 7.20 13.97
CA SER A 410 -17.78 8.19 13.29
C SER A 410 -17.50 7.91 11.82
N GLU A 411 -17.76 6.68 11.34
CA GLU A 411 -17.55 6.31 9.94
C GLU A 411 -18.48 7.07 8.97
N ASN A 412 -19.65 7.50 9.45
CA ASN A 412 -20.58 8.32 8.70
C ASN A 412 -20.71 9.71 9.38
N PRO A 413 -20.24 10.80 8.73
CA PRO A 413 -20.31 12.14 9.30
C PRO A 413 -21.72 12.58 9.69
N GLN A 414 -22.77 12.14 8.98
CA GLN A 414 -24.15 12.46 9.32
C GLN A 414 -24.60 11.79 10.62
N ASN A 415 -24.16 10.55 10.87
CA ASN A 415 -24.46 9.85 12.11
C ASN A 415 -23.72 10.49 13.29
N LEU A 416 -22.46 10.88 13.09
CA LEU A 416 -21.68 11.58 14.11
C LEU A 416 -22.33 12.92 14.48
N ASP A 417 -22.84 13.68 13.50
CA ASP A 417 -23.57 14.92 13.75
C ASP A 417 -24.85 14.69 14.56
N LYS A 418 -25.67 13.71 14.19
CA LYS A 418 -26.89 13.34 14.94
C LYS A 418 -26.57 12.90 16.38
N TYR A 419 -25.55 12.06 16.55
CA TYR A 419 -25.09 11.61 17.87
C TYR A 419 -24.61 12.78 18.74
N ASN A 420 -23.77 13.68 18.19
CA ASN A 420 -23.27 14.83 18.91
C ASN A 420 -24.40 15.79 19.29
N LYS A 421 -25.37 16.02 18.40
CA LYS A 421 -26.58 16.79 18.71
C LYS A 421 -27.34 16.19 19.89
N ALA A 422 -27.54 14.87 19.91
CA ALA A 422 -28.20 14.20 21.03
C ALA A 422 -27.41 14.32 22.34
N LYS A 423 -26.07 14.21 22.30
CA LYS A 423 -25.20 14.46 23.46
C LYS A 423 -25.31 15.90 23.96
N THR A 424 -25.32 16.88 23.05
CA THR A 424 -25.50 18.29 23.42
C THR A 424 -26.85 18.55 24.08
N GLU A 425 -27.94 18.00 23.53
CA GLU A 425 -29.27 18.12 24.14
C GLU A 425 -29.34 17.46 25.52
N LEU A 426 -28.71 16.29 25.69
CA LEU A 426 -28.58 15.65 26.99
C LEU A 426 -27.79 16.51 27.98
N SER A 427 -26.65 17.08 27.56
CA SER A 427 -25.85 17.97 28.41
C SER A 427 -26.63 19.22 28.84
N LYS A 428 -27.38 19.85 27.92
CA LYS A 428 -28.28 20.95 28.26
C LYS A 428 -29.35 20.54 29.26
N ALA A 429 -29.95 19.35 29.10
CA ALA A 429 -30.94 18.84 30.02
C ALA A 429 -30.35 18.56 31.42
N VAL A 430 -29.12 18.06 31.50
CA VAL A 430 -28.36 17.86 32.75
C VAL A 430 -28.07 19.20 33.44
N GLU A 431 -27.60 20.20 32.70
CA GLU A 431 -27.34 21.55 33.21
C GLU A 431 -28.61 22.24 33.71
N ASN A 432 -29.69 22.15 32.93
CA ASN A 432 -31.00 22.63 33.34
C ASN A 432 -31.50 21.89 34.60
N GLY A 433 -31.26 20.59 34.71
CA GLY A 433 -31.55 19.82 35.91
C GLY A 433 -30.83 20.33 37.15
N LEU A 434 -29.54 20.65 37.03
CA LEU A 434 -28.73 21.23 38.11
C LEU A 434 -29.25 22.61 38.53
N ASN A 435 -29.52 23.49 37.57
CA ASN A 435 -30.08 24.83 37.84
C ASN A 435 -31.46 24.75 38.49
N ASN A 436 -32.28 23.80 38.05
CA ASN A 436 -33.60 23.54 38.64
C ASN A 436 -33.49 23.07 40.08
N ILE A 437 -32.52 22.22 40.44
CA ILE A 437 -32.28 21.80 41.83
C ILE A 437 -31.93 22.99 42.71
N ILE A 438 -31.02 23.87 42.26
CA ILE A 438 -30.62 25.06 43.01
C ILE A 438 -31.81 26.00 43.21
N GLY A 439 -32.57 26.26 42.16
CA GLY A 439 -33.78 27.07 42.23
C GLY A 439 -34.85 26.47 43.13
N ASN A 440 -35.02 25.14 43.09
CA ASN A 440 -35.97 24.41 43.93
C ASN A 440 -35.63 24.58 45.42
N ILE A 441 -34.37 24.34 45.81
CA ILE A 441 -33.89 24.51 47.20
C ILE A 441 -34.09 25.95 47.67
N SER A 442 -33.74 26.93 46.84
CA SER A 442 -33.90 28.35 47.16
C SER A 442 -35.36 28.74 47.41
N ASN A 443 -36.29 28.17 46.64
CA ASN A 443 -37.72 28.52 46.70
C ASN A 443 -38.51 27.68 47.72
N ASN A 444 -37.96 26.55 48.16
CA ASN A 444 -38.63 25.59 49.07
C ASN A 444 -37.96 25.53 50.44
N ASN A 445 -37.67 26.70 51.05
CA ASN A 445 -37.12 26.82 52.40
C ASN A 445 -35.87 25.95 52.66
N GLY A 446 -35.01 25.80 51.64
CA GLY A 446 -33.77 25.03 51.74
C GLY A 446 -33.95 23.52 51.60
N LYS A 447 -35.09 23.02 51.09
CA LYS A 447 -35.35 21.60 50.84
C LYS A 447 -35.78 21.34 49.40
N LEU A 448 -35.65 20.09 48.94
CA LEU A 448 -36.17 19.67 47.64
C LEU A 448 -37.63 19.18 47.75
N ASP A 449 -38.44 19.56 46.77
CA ASP A 449 -39.74 18.92 46.54
C ASP A 449 -39.59 17.52 45.88
N ALA A 450 -40.72 16.84 45.65
CA ALA A 450 -40.70 15.51 45.02
C ALA A 450 -40.02 15.49 43.64
N LYS A 451 -40.29 16.50 42.78
CA LYS A 451 -39.70 16.57 41.45
C LYS A 451 -38.21 16.89 41.52
N GLY A 452 -37.80 17.78 42.44
CA GLY A 452 -36.40 18.09 42.69
C GLY A 452 -35.60 16.87 43.15
N ARG A 453 -36.19 16.00 43.97
CA ARG A 453 -35.58 14.73 44.39
C ARG A 453 -35.44 13.72 43.25
N ASP A 454 -36.43 13.64 42.37
CA ASP A 454 -36.36 12.76 41.19
C ASP A 454 -35.25 13.20 40.22
N VAL A 455 -35.15 14.52 39.96
CA VAL A 455 -34.06 15.09 39.15
C VAL A 455 -32.69 14.86 39.80
N LEU A 456 -32.58 15.05 41.13
CA LEU A 456 -31.35 14.77 41.87
C LEU A 456 -30.92 13.30 41.74
N ASN A 457 -31.86 12.36 41.81
CA ASN A 457 -31.57 10.94 41.66
C ASN A 457 -31.08 10.60 40.25
N GLU A 458 -31.67 11.17 39.20
CA GLU A 458 -31.21 10.96 37.82
C GLU A 458 -29.81 11.54 37.58
N LEU A 459 -29.54 12.74 38.11
CA LEU A 459 -28.22 13.34 37.99
C LEU A 459 -27.15 12.57 38.77
N LEU A 460 -27.49 11.99 39.93
CA LEU A 460 -26.60 11.12 40.69
C LEU A 460 -26.36 9.77 40.03
N LYS A 461 -27.29 9.26 39.21
CA LYS A 461 -27.01 8.07 38.39
C LYS A 461 -26.00 8.38 37.30
N ILE A 462 -26.04 9.59 36.72
CA ILE A 462 -25.06 10.04 35.71
C ILE A 462 -23.70 10.34 36.33
N ASN A 463 -23.67 11.06 37.46
CA ASN A 463 -22.46 11.44 38.16
C ASN A 463 -22.55 11.07 39.66
N PRO A 464 -22.34 9.79 40.01
CA PRO A 464 -22.55 9.30 41.37
C PRO A 464 -21.57 9.87 42.39
N ASN A 465 -20.45 10.43 41.92
CA ASN A 465 -19.41 11.00 42.77
C ASN A 465 -19.47 12.54 42.83
N ASP A 466 -20.51 13.17 42.27
CA ASP A 466 -20.64 14.62 42.31
C ASP A 466 -20.79 15.10 43.76
N TYR A 467 -19.82 15.89 44.23
CA TYR A 467 -19.76 16.37 45.60
C TYR A 467 -21.02 17.17 45.99
N TRP A 468 -21.49 18.04 45.09
CA TRP A 468 -22.62 18.92 45.36
C TRP A 468 -23.93 18.14 45.38
N LEU A 469 -24.15 17.24 44.42
CA LEU A 469 -25.33 16.38 44.42
C LEU A 469 -25.38 15.45 45.65
N ASN A 470 -24.24 14.87 46.05
CA ASN A 470 -24.16 14.04 47.25
C ASN A 470 -24.36 14.84 48.53
N PHE A 471 -23.84 16.07 48.60
CA PHE A 471 -24.08 16.99 49.71
C PHE A 471 -25.57 17.30 49.84
N ILE A 472 -26.24 17.66 48.74
CA ILE A 472 -27.69 17.92 48.72
C ILE A 472 -28.45 16.67 49.17
N LYS A 473 -28.16 15.49 48.59
CA LYS A 473 -28.80 14.22 48.98
C LYS A 473 -28.65 13.89 50.47
N ASN A 474 -27.50 14.18 51.07
CA ASN A 474 -27.25 13.93 52.49
C ASN A 474 -27.95 14.94 53.41
N LYS A 475 -28.28 16.13 52.92
CA LYS A 475 -29.05 17.17 53.63
C LYS A 475 -30.56 17.00 53.52
N GLU A 476 -31.04 16.25 52.54
CA GLU A 476 -32.44 15.87 52.37
C GLU A 476 -32.88 14.65 53.21
N LYS A 477 -31.93 13.97 53.88
CA LYS A 477 -32.20 12.98 54.92
C LYS A 477 -32.49 13.68 56.24
#